data_AF-A0A3Q7T4J1-F1
#
_entry.id   AF-A0A3Q7T4J1-F1
#
_cell.length_a   1.000
_cell.length_b   1.000
_cell.length_c   1.000
_cell.angle_alpha   90.00
_cell.angle_beta   90.00
_cell.angle_gamma   90.00
#
_symmetry.space_group_name_H-M   'P 1'
#
loop_
_entity.id
_entity.type
_entity.pdbx_description
1 polymer ?
#
loop_
_entity_poly.entity_id
_entity_poly.type
_entity_poly.pdbx_seq_one_letter_code
_entity_poly.pdbx_strand_id
1 'polypeptide(L)'
;MQVLVCQHECVRELATRPGRLSPIENFLPLHYDYLQFAYYRVGEYVKALECAKAYLLLHPDDEDVLDNVDYYEGLLDDSSDPASIEAREDLAMFVKRHKLESELIKSAAEGLGFSYTEPNYWIRYGGRHDENRVPSGVNVEGPEVHGLSVGKKSSPKIDRDLREGGPLLYENITFVYNSEQLNGTQRVLLDNVLSEEQCRELHSVASGIMLVGDGYRGKTSPHTPNEKFEGATVLKALKFGYEGRVPLKSARLFYDISEKARKIVESYFMLNSTLYFSYTHMVCRTALSGQQDRRTDLSHPIHADNCLLDPEANECWKEPPAYTFRDYSALLYMNDDFEGGEFIFTEMDAKTVTASIKPKCGRMISFSSGGENPHGVKAVTKGQRCAVALWFTLDPLYRELERIQADEVIAILDQEQQGKHELPINPKDEL
;
A
#
# COMPACT_ATOMS: atom_id res chain seq x y z
N MET A 1 11.66 38.89 -11.13
CA MET A 1 10.94 37.65 -11.50
C MET A 1 11.31 36.47 -10.63
N GLN A 2 12.59 36.09 -10.50
CA GLN A 2 13.01 34.94 -9.68
C GLN A 2 12.50 34.96 -8.22
N VAL A 3 12.55 36.13 -7.56
CA VAL A 3 12.02 36.29 -6.19
C VAL A 3 10.50 36.06 -6.12
N LEU A 4 9.75 36.60 -7.09
CA LEU A 4 8.30 36.46 -7.17
C LEU A 4 7.90 35.00 -7.45
N VAL A 5 8.62 34.31 -8.34
CA VAL A 5 8.42 32.87 -8.59
C VAL A 5 8.72 32.06 -7.33
N CYS A 6 9.80 32.37 -6.60
CA CYS A 6 10.11 31.70 -5.33
C CYS A 6 8.99 31.86 -4.29
N GLN A 7 8.42 33.07 -4.17
CA GLN A 7 7.29 33.34 -3.27
C GLN A 7 6.03 32.58 -3.69
N HIS A 8 5.73 32.57 -4.99
CA HIS A 8 4.59 31.86 -5.57
C HIS A 8 4.68 30.34 -5.35
N GLU A 9 5.87 29.77 -5.55
CA GLU A 9 6.14 28.33 -5.40
C GLU A 9 6.25 27.88 -3.92
N CYS A 10 6.20 28.80 -2.96
CA CYS A 10 6.37 28.51 -1.54
C CYS A 10 5.37 27.45 -1.03
N VAL A 11 4.12 27.47 -1.52
CA VAL A 11 3.11 26.47 -1.13
C VAL A 11 3.49 25.04 -1.56
N ARG A 12 4.16 24.90 -2.71
CA ARG A 12 4.63 23.60 -3.23
C ARG A 12 5.86 23.12 -2.46
N GLU A 13 6.80 24.04 -2.18
CA GLU A 13 8.00 23.73 -1.40
C GLU A 13 7.65 23.36 0.04
N LEU A 14 6.73 24.08 0.69
CA LEU A 14 6.24 23.75 2.03
C LEU A 14 5.47 22.41 2.06
N ALA A 15 4.78 22.07 0.97
CA ALA A 15 4.15 20.77 0.83
C ALA A 15 5.18 19.63 0.63
N THR A 16 6.46 19.93 0.41
CA THR A 16 7.53 18.94 0.20
C THR A 16 8.45 18.90 1.43
N ARG A 17 8.35 17.83 2.23
CA ARG A 17 9.25 17.64 3.37
C ARG A 17 10.61 17.05 2.93
N PRO A 18 11.69 17.28 3.71
CA PRO A 18 12.96 16.57 3.53
C PRO A 18 12.75 15.05 3.41
N GLY A 19 13.42 14.41 2.46
CA GLY A 19 13.28 12.97 2.19
C GLY A 19 12.11 12.55 1.26
N ARG A 20 11.19 13.46 0.91
CA ARG A 20 10.11 13.18 -0.05
C ARG A 20 10.47 13.68 -1.45
N LEU A 21 10.31 12.83 -2.47
CA LEU A 21 10.62 13.17 -3.87
C LEU A 21 9.56 14.07 -4.55
N SER A 22 8.38 14.23 -3.95
CA SER A 22 7.27 15.03 -4.50
C SER A 22 6.48 15.75 -3.40
N PRO A 23 5.78 16.85 -3.69
CA PRO A 23 4.92 17.53 -2.72
C PRO A 23 3.76 16.65 -2.21
N ILE A 24 3.23 16.97 -1.03
CA ILE A 24 1.91 16.52 -0.57
C ILE A 24 0.85 17.18 -1.46
N GLU A 25 0.06 16.35 -2.14
CA GLU A 25 -1.08 16.83 -2.93
C GLU A 25 -2.12 17.44 -1.99
N ASN A 26 -2.75 18.53 -2.43
CA ASN A 26 -3.82 19.21 -1.71
C ASN A 26 -3.45 19.71 -0.28
N PHE A 27 -2.15 19.90 -0.02
CA PHE A 27 -1.62 20.17 1.32
C PHE A 27 -2.34 21.31 2.04
N LEU A 28 -2.47 22.49 1.42
CA LEU A 28 -3.08 23.65 2.07
C LEU A 28 -4.60 23.46 2.31
N PRO A 29 -5.42 23.08 1.31
CA PRO A 29 -6.84 22.77 1.53
C PRO A 29 -7.08 21.73 2.64
N LEU A 30 -6.27 20.68 2.72
CA LEU A 30 -6.42 19.64 3.73
C LEU A 30 -6.38 20.17 5.17
N HIS A 31 -5.63 21.25 5.45
CA HIS A 31 -5.62 21.84 6.79
C HIS A 31 -7.00 22.38 7.18
N TYR A 32 -7.67 23.06 6.23
CA TYR A 32 -9.01 23.60 6.45
C TYR A 32 -10.05 22.49 6.52
N ASP A 33 -9.87 21.42 5.73
CA ASP A 33 -10.70 20.22 5.83
C ASP A 33 -10.60 19.58 7.23
N TYR A 34 -9.39 19.38 7.78
CA TYR A 34 -9.26 18.85 9.14
C TYR A 34 -9.79 19.80 10.22
N LEU A 35 -9.57 21.10 10.05
CA LEU A 35 -10.00 22.11 11.02
C LEU A 35 -11.51 22.24 11.10
N GLN A 36 -12.25 22.15 9.99
CA GLN A 36 -13.72 22.23 10.03
C GLN A 36 -14.31 21.16 10.95
N PHE A 37 -13.83 19.92 10.84
CA PHE A 37 -14.29 18.83 11.70
C PHE A 37 -13.80 18.98 13.13
N ALA A 38 -12.57 19.44 13.34
CA ALA A 38 -12.03 19.65 14.68
C ALA A 38 -12.87 20.68 15.45
N TYR A 39 -13.23 21.81 14.81
CA TYR A 39 -14.09 22.83 15.39
C TYR A 39 -15.51 22.32 15.62
N TYR A 40 -16.08 21.61 14.65
CA TYR A 40 -17.39 20.98 14.81
C TYR A 40 -17.45 20.05 16.03
N ARG A 41 -16.43 19.20 16.21
CA ARG A 41 -16.36 18.23 17.33
C ARG A 41 -16.31 18.88 18.70
N VAL A 42 -15.86 20.13 18.79
CA VAL A 42 -15.81 20.90 20.05
C VAL A 42 -16.95 21.92 20.16
N GLY A 43 -17.92 21.90 19.24
CA GLY A 43 -19.11 22.76 19.26
C GLY A 43 -18.87 24.20 18.75
N GLU A 44 -17.75 24.45 18.08
CA GLU A 44 -17.36 25.77 17.57
C GLU A 44 -17.84 25.94 16.12
N TYR A 45 -19.16 25.99 15.91
CA TYR A 45 -19.77 25.92 14.57
C TYR A 45 -19.41 27.08 13.65
N VAL A 46 -19.26 28.30 14.18
CA VAL A 46 -18.80 29.46 13.40
C VAL A 46 -17.41 29.19 12.80
N LYS A 47 -16.46 28.68 13.60
CA LYS A 47 -15.10 28.38 13.12
C LYS A 47 -15.08 27.19 12.16
N ALA A 48 -15.97 26.22 12.37
CA ALA A 48 -16.15 25.10 11.45
C ALA A 48 -16.62 25.61 10.08
N LEU A 49 -17.60 26.51 10.06
CA LEU A 49 -18.12 27.17 8.86
C LEU A 49 -17.06 28.04 8.16
N GLU A 50 -16.30 28.84 8.90
CA GLU A 50 -15.18 29.63 8.35
C GLU A 50 -14.14 28.74 7.65
N CYS A 51 -13.85 27.55 8.20
CA CYS A 51 -12.90 26.60 7.63
C CYS A 51 -13.48 25.88 6.40
N ALA A 52 -14.77 25.52 6.41
CA ALA A 52 -15.44 24.93 5.26
C ALA A 52 -15.50 25.92 4.09
N LYS A 53 -15.91 27.18 4.34
CA LYS A 53 -15.88 28.27 3.34
C LYS A 53 -14.47 28.56 2.84
N ALA A 54 -13.46 28.48 3.72
CA ALA A 54 -12.05 28.59 3.32
C ALA A 54 -11.64 27.48 2.35
N TYR A 55 -11.91 26.21 2.66
CA TYR A 55 -11.64 25.09 1.75
C TYR A 55 -12.24 25.32 0.35
N LEU A 56 -13.50 25.79 0.30
CA LEU A 56 -14.21 26.06 -0.96
C LEU A 56 -13.62 27.21 -1.79
N LEU A 57 -12.77 28.09 -1.22
CA LEU A 57 -12.03 29.08 -2.02
C LEU A 57 -11.03 28.42 -2.99
N LEU A 58 -10.59 27.20 -2.68
CA LEU A 58 -9.64 26.43 -3.48
C LEU A 58 -10.33 25.30 -4.26
N HIS A 59 -11.45 24.77 -3.74
CA HIS A 59 -12.28 23.75 -4.38
C HIS A 59 -13.76 24.17 -4.40
N PRO A 60 -14.17 25.08 -5.30
CA PRO A 60 -15.52 25.64 -5.28
C PRO A 60 -16.62 24.62 -5.63
N ASP A 61 -16.27 23.55 -6.34
CA ASP A 61 -17.19 22.52 -6.84
C ASP A 61 -17.10 21.20 -6.03
N ASP A 62 -16.76 21.29 -4.74
CA ASP A 62 -16.69 20.14 -3.83
C ASP A 62 -18.03 19.94 -3.11
N GLU A 63 -18.84 18.99 -3.62
CA GLU A 63 -20.21 18.72 -3.14
C GLU A 63 -20.25 18.34 -1.66
N ASP A 64 -19.28 17.55 -1.17
CA ASP A 64 -19.25 17.10 0.22
C ASP A 64 -19.02 18.28 1.19
N VAL A 65 -18.17 19.24 0.80
CA VAL A 65 -17.91 20.41 1.65
C VAL A 65 -19.01 21.46 1.53
N LEU A 66 -19.70 21.54 0.38
CA LEU A 66 -20.93 22.34 0.24
C LEU A 66 -22.01 21.82 1.20
N ASP A 67 -22.22 20.50 1.27
CA ASP A 67 -23.14 19.89 2.23
C ASP A 67 -22.74 20.19 3.69
N ASN A 68 -21.44 20.20 4.00
CA ASN A 68 -20.96 20.56 5.33
C ASN A 68 -21.25 22.03 5.68
N VAL A 69 -21.13 22.94 4.70
CA VAL A 69 -21.50 24.35 4.89
C VAL A 69 -22.97 24.46 5.26
N ASP A 70 -23.87 23.88 4.46
CA ASP A 70 -25.31 23.89 4.72
C ASP A 70 -25.64 23.31 6.11
N TYR A 71 -24.94 22.22 6.48
CA TYR A 71 -25.09 21.60 7.78
C TYR A 71 -24.65 22.50 8.94
N TYR A 72 -23.47 23.12 8.84
CA TYR A 72 -22.97 24.02 9.90
C TYR A 72 -23.81 25.28 10.02
N GLU A 73 -24.32 25.83 8.91
CA GLU A 73 -25.24 26.97 8.93
C GLU A 73 -26.53 26.64 9.70
N GLY A 74 -27.05 25.42 9.56
CA GLY A 74 -28.20 24.93 10.33
C GLY A 74 -27.96 24.69 11.82
N LEU A 75 -26.70 24.67 12.28
CA LEU A 75 -26.32 24.50 13.69
C LEU A 75 -26.01 25.81 14.41
N LEU A 76 -26.03 26.95 13.69
CA LEU A 76 -25.78 28.26 14.27
C LEU A 76 -26.95 28.69 15.17
N ASP A 77 -26.62 29.42 16.23
CA ASP A 77 -27.63 30.03 17.10
C ASP A 77 -28.41 31.11 16.34
N ASP A 78 -29.69 31.33 16.68
CA ASP A 78 -30.59 32.34 16.08
C ASP A 78 -30.05 33.80 16.09
N SER A 79 -28.98 34.05 16.85
CA SER A 79 -28.29 35.34 16.93
C SER A 79 -27.19 35.54 15.90
N SER A 80 -26.82 34.49 15.17
CA SER A 80 -25.75 34.52 14.16
C SER A 80 -26.35 34.52 12.75
N ASP A 81 -25.98 35.50 11.94
CA ASP A 81 -26.33 35.52 10.51
C ASP A 81 -25.30 34.70 9.72
N PRO A 82 -25.68 33.54 9.13
CA PRO A 82 -24.75 32.71 8.37
C PRO A 82 -24.10 33.45 7.20
N ALA A 83 -24.81 34.42 6.62
CA ALA A 83 -24.31 35.23 5.51
C ALA A 83 -23.22 36.23 5.95
N SER A 84 -23.11 36.51 7.25
CA SER A 84 -22.04 37.36 7.80
C SER A 84 -20.75 36.61 8.11
N ILE A 85 -20.78 35.27 8.07
CA ILE A 85 -19.63 34.40 8.36
C ILE A 85 -18.90 34.10 7.05
N GLU A 86 -17.74 34.71 6.89
CA GLU A 86 -16.90 34.59 5.70
C GLU A 86 -15.90 33.44 5.79
N ALA A 87 -15.26 33.12 4.67
CA ALA A 87 -14.09 32.25 4.68
C ALA A 87 -12.98 32.83 5.58
N ARG A 88 -12.23 31.96 6.25
CA ARG A 88 -11.14 32.36 7.15
C ARG A 88 -10.19 33.36 6.48
N GLU A 89 -9.95 34.47 7.16
CA GLU A 89 -9.29 35.66 6.59
C GLU A 89 -7.90 35.36 6.04
N ASP A 90 -7.11 34.51 6.72
CA ASP A 90 -5.76 34.15 6.29
C ASP A 90 -5.74 33.45 4.93
N LEU A 91 -6.68 32.54 4.67
CA LEU A 91 -6.79 31.89 3.38
C LEU A 91 -7.32 32.84 2.32
N ALA A 92 -8.32 33.65 2.64
CA ALA A 92 -8.87 34.64 1.71
C ALA A 92 -7.77 35.61 1.23
N MET A 93 -6.94 36.09 2.15
CA MET A 93 -5.76 36.91 1.83
C MET A 93 -4.74 36.14 1.00
N PHE A 94 -4.44 34.88 1.36
CA PHE A 94 -3.51 34.03 0.62
C PHE A 94 -3.96 33.81 -0.84
N VAL A 95 -5.22 33.40 -1.06
CA VAL A 95 -5.77 33.13 -2.39
C VAL A 95 -5.73 34.39 -3.25
N LYS A 96 -6.10 35.54 -2.68
CA LYS A 96 -6.01 36.84 -3.36
C LYS A 96 -4.58 37.18 -3.75
N ARG A 97 -3.61 37.02 -2.83
CA ARG A 97 -2.20 37.26 -3.09
C ARG A 97 -1.66 36.33 -4.18
N HIS A 98 -1.89 35.03 -4.05
CA HIS A 98 -1.41 33.99 -4.97
C HIS A 98 -1.95 34.20 -6.39
N LYS A 99 -3.21 34.65 -6.53
CA LYS A 99 -3.78 35.01 -7.83
C LYS A 99 -3.07 36.20 -8.48
N LEU A 100 -2.80 37.25 -7.71
CA LEU A 100 -2.06 38.43 -8.20
C LEU A 100 -0.61 38.09 -8.57
N GLU A 101 0.05 37.25 -7.77
CA GLU A 101 1.40 36.74 -8.05
C GLU A 101 1.42 35.97 -9.39
N SER A 102 0.46 35.08 -9.61
CA SER A 102 0.29 34.35 -10.88
C SER A 102 0.10 35.26 -12.09
N GLU A 103 -0.78 36.27 -11.99
CA GLU A 103 -1.04 37.25 -13.05
C GLU A 103 0.23 38.07 -13.40
N LEU A 104 0.98 38.50 -12.38
CA LEU A 104 2.24 39.23 -12.56
C LEU A 104 3.32 38.35 -13.20
N ILE A 105 3.45 37.09 -12.81
CA ILE A 105 4.42 36.15 -13.38
C ILE A 105 4.09 35.89 -14.86
N LYS A 106 2.82 35.64 -15.20
CA LYS A 106 2.37 35.43 -16.58
C LYS A 106 2.66 36.66 -17.44
N SER A 107 2.30 37.85 -16.97
CA SER A 107 2.57 39.11 -17.68
C SER A 107 4.07 39.36 -17.89
N ALA A 108 4.89 39.08 -16.87
CA ALA A 108 6.34 39.23 -16.96
C ALA A 108 6.98 38.21 -17.93
N ALA A 109 6.49 36.96 -17.93
CA ALA A 109 6.96 35.92 -18.84
C ALA A 109 6.69 36.29 -20.31
N GLU A 110 5.47 36.74 -20.60
CA GLU A 110 5.07 37.24 -21.93
C GLU A 110 5.95 38.40 -22.39
N GLY A 111 6.16 39.40 -21.53
CA GLY A 111 7.00 40.56 -21.83
C GLY A 111 8.48 40.22 -22.07
N LEU A 112 8.98 39.11 -21.50
CA LEU A 112 10.35 38.63 -21.65
C LEU A 112 10.51 37.56 -22.73
N GLY A 113 9.42 37.19 -23.42
CA GLY A 113 9.46 36.27 -24.57
C GLY A 113 9.63 34.79 -24.19
N PHE A 114 9.16 34.36 -23.01
CA PHE A 114 9.15 32.94 -22.64
C PHE A 114 7.80 32.49 -22.07
N SER A 115 7.52 31.19 -22.18
CA SER A 115 6.28 30.59 -21.68
C SER A 115 6.43 30.23 -20.20
N TYR A 116 5.51 30.72 -19.37
CA TYR A 116 5.33 30.23 -18.00
C TYR A 116 4.04 29.44 -17.91
N THR A 117 4.15 28.17 -17.52
CA THR A 117 3.00 27.31 -17.24
C THR A 117 2.94 27.10 -15.73
N GLU A 118 1.84 27.55 -15.14
CA GLU A 118 1.59 27.37 -13.71
C GLU A 118 1.24 25.90 -13.43
N PRO A 119 1.95 25.23 -12.52
CA PRO A 119 1.55 23.90 -12.03
C PRO A 119 0.15 23.93 -11.41
N ASN A 120 -0.61 22.84 -11.57
CA ASN A 120 -1.88 22.70 -10.86
C ASN A 120 -1.60 22.25 -9.42
N TYR A 121 -1.75 23.17 -8.46
CA TYR A 121 -1.49 22.92 -7.04
C TYR A 121 -2.71 22.36 -6.28
N TRP A 122 -3.90 22.53 -6.85
CA TRP A 122 -5.19 22.24 -6.20
C TRP A 122 -5.83 20.98 -6.82
N ILE A 123 -5.01 19.99 -7.15
CA ILE A 123 -5.50 18.76 -7.77
C ILE A 123 -6.35 17.99 -6.74
N ARG A 124 -7.59 17.65 -7.13
CA ARG A 124 -8.57 16.92 -6.28
C ARG A 124 -8.16 15.45 -6.01
N TYR A 125 -7.24 14.89 -6.81
CA TYR A 125 -6.61 13.61 -6.50
C TYR A 125 -5.77 13.77 -5.22
N GLY A 126 -6.21 13.14 -4.14
CA GLY A 126 -5.67 13.35 -2.79
C GLY A 126 -6.65 13.96 -1.78
N GLY A 127 -7.91 14.21 -2.17
CA GLY A 127 -9.01 14.29 -1.19
C GLY A 127 -9.03 13.03 -0.30
N ARG A 128 -9.61 13.12 0.91
CA ARG A 128 -9.66 12.03 1.89
C ARG A 128 -9.74 10.67 1.20
N HIS A 129 -8.69 9.85 1.33
CA HIS A 129 -8.86 8.43 1.12
C HIS A 129 -9.97 8.00 2.10
N ASP A 130 -11.07 7.51 1.53
CA ASP A 130 -12.31 7.06 2.18
C ASP A 130 -12.09 6.10 3.37
N GLU A 131 -10.87 5.60 3.56
CA GLU A 131 -10.43 4.64 4.58
C GLU A 131 -10.42 5.20 6.01
N ASN A 132 -10.55 6.52 6.22
CA ASN A 132 -10.62 7.14 7.56
C ASN A 132 -12.00 7.74 7.89
N ARG A 133 -13.08 7.31 7.20
CA ARG A 133 -14.44 7.76 7.52
C ARG A 133 -14.88 7.20 8.89
N VAL A 134 -14.85 8.04 9.93
CA VAL A 134 -15.76 7.85 11.07
C VAL A 134 -17.17 8.00 10.50
N PRO A 135 -18.09 7.03 10.68
CA PRO A 135 -19.43 7.13 10.13
C PRO A 135 -20.09 8.44 10.57
N SER A 136 -20.35 9.34 9.63
CA SER A 136 -21.38 10.36 9.82
C SER A 136 -22.69 9.60 9.85
N GLY A 137 -23.14 9.31 11.07
CA GLY A 137 -24.44 8.72 11.31
C GLY A 137 -25.52 9.67 10.82
N VAL A 138 -26.15 9.33 9.71
CA VAL A 138 -27.40 9.95 9.27
C VAL A 138 -28.37 8.81 8.95
N ASN A 139 -29.00 8.28 10.00
CA ASN A 139 -30.46 8.11 10.15
C ASN A 139 -30.89 6.91 11.02
N VAL A 140 -31.85 7.23 11.90
CA VAL A 140 -32.87 6.41 12.59
C VAL A 140 -32.56 5.89 14.01
N GLU A 141 -33.02 6.70 14.97
CA GLU A 141 -33.76 6.39 16.22
C GLU A 141 -33.24 5.35 17.25
N GLY A 142 -33.05 5.79 18.50
CA GLY A 142 -33.12 4.96 19.71
C GLY A 142 -32.20 5.42 20.86
N PRO A 143 -32.67 5.50 22.12
CA PRO A 143 -32.16 6.46 23.11
C PRO A 143 -31.03 5.94 24.01
N GLU A 144 -30.23 6.92 24.47
CA GLU A 144 -29.44 7.01 25.71
C GLU A 144 -28.60 5.82 26.18
N VAL A 145 -27.34 6.07 26.55
CA VAL A 145 -26.80 5.79 27.90
C VAL A 145 -25.30 6.17 28.00
N HIS A 146 -25.05 7.07 28.94
CA HIS A 146 -23.84 7.34 29.74
C HIS A 146 -22.50 7.72 29.08
N GLY A 147 -22.10 8.95 29.40
CA GLY A 147 -20.77 9.48 29.16
C GLY A 147 -19.67 8.79 29.96
N LEU A 148 -18.47 8.79 29.36
CA LEU A 148 -17.21 8.55 30.05
C LEU A 148 -16.17 9.56 29.58
N SER A 149 -15.69 10.29 30.58
CA SER A 149 -14.53 11.17 30.66
C SER A 149 -13.42 10.94 29.63
N VAL A 150 -13.02 12.06 29.01
CA VAL A 150 -11.75 12.25 28.30
C VAL A 150 -10.58 11.95 29.23
N GLY A 151 -9.94 10.80 29.00
CA GLY A 151 -8.64 10.47 29.54
C GLY A 151 -7.63 10.39 28.39
N LYS A 152 -6.71 11.36 28.33
CA LYS A 152 -5.45 11.23 27.58
C LYS A 152 -4.81 9.89 27.97
N LYS A 153 -4.82 8.93 27.07
CA LYS A 153 -3.83 7.84 27.07
C LYS A 153 -3.04 7.98 25.79
N SER A 154 -1.79 8.40 25.96
CA SER A 154 -0.72 8.08 25.02
C SER A 154 -0.89 6.63 24.60
N SER A 155 -0.91 6.38 23.29
CA SER A 155 -0.81 5.04 22.75
C SER A 155 0.32 4.32 23.49
N PRO A 156 0.04 3.24 24.25
CA PRO A 156 1.10 2.49 24.87
C PRO A 156 1.96 1.95 23.73
N LYS A 157 3.28 2.11 23.82
CA LYS A 157 4.19 1.17 23.17
C LYS A 157 3.84 -0.19 23.78
N ILE A 158 2.93 -0.93 23.14
CA ILE A 158 2.78 -2.34 23.41
C ILE A 158 4.09 -2.92 22.91
N ASP A 159 5.03 -3.11 23.84
CA ASP A 159 6.15 -4.01 23.66
C ASP A 159 5.49 -5.38 23.45
N ARG A 160 5.15 -5.67 22.19
CA ARG A 160 4.65 -7.00 21.82
C ARG A 160 5.84 -7.89 22.09
N ASP A 161 5.72 -8.87 22.98
CA ASP A 161 6.70 -9.95 23.12
C ASP A 161 6.83 -10.64 21.76
N LEU A 162 7.77 -10.18 20.96
CA LEU A 162 8.09 -10.73 19.65
C LEU A 162 8.71 -12.10 19.90
N ARG A 163 8.00 -13.14 19.47
CA ARG A 163 8.44 -14.53 19.59
C ARG A 163 8.73 -15.08 18.20
N GLU A 164 9.72 -15.95 18.13
CA GLU A 164 10.14 -16.65 16.92
C GLU A 164 10.63 -18.06 17.26
N GLY A 165 10.83 -18.90 16.24
CA GLY A 165 11.29 -20.28 16.42
C GLY A 165 10.18 -21.28 16.71
N GLY A 166 8.94 -20.95 16.37
CA GLY A 166 7.83 -21.90 16.41
C GLY A 166 8.00 -23.07 15.41
N PRO A 167 7.18 -24.12 15.53
CA PRO A 167 7.38 -25.36 14.80
C PRO A 167 7.15 -25.19 13.29
N LEU A 168 7.88 -25.99 12.48
CA LEU A 168 7.60 -26.12 11.06
C LEU A 168 6.45 -27.11 10.85
N LEU A 169 5.35 -26.65 10.25
CA LEU A 169 4.12 -27.42 10.10
C LEU A 169 4.18 -28.51 9.01
N TYR A 170 5.23 -28.52 8.20
CA TYR A 170 5.34 -29.39 7.03
C TYR A 170 6.68 -30.10 7.03
N GLU A 171 6.65 -31.43 6.95
CA GLU A 171 7.84 -32.31 7.08
C GLU A 171 8.93 -32.02 6.06
N ASN A 172 8.54 -31.62 4.84
CA ASN A 172 9.48 -31.42 3.72
C ASN A 172 10.16 -30.05 3.74
N ILE A 173 9.76 -29.13 4.63
CA ILE A 173 10.36 -27.80 4.71
C ILE A 173 11.67 -27.88 5.48
N THR A 174 12.71 -27.24 4.95
CA THR A 174 14.03 -27.20 5.57
C THR A 174 14.27 -25.81 6.14
N PHE A 175 14.54 -25.73 7.44
CA PHE A 175 15.03 -24.52 8.08
C PHE A 175 16.46 -24.21 7.59
N VAL A 176 16.70 -22.97 7.16
CA VAL A 176 18.03 -22.54 6.67
C VAL A 176 18.68 -21.58 7.66
N TYR A 177 18.04 -20.44 7.93
CA TYR A 177 18.56 -19.41 8.83
C TYR A 177 17.46 -18.78 9.70
N ASN A 178 17.77 -18.49 10.97
CA ASN A 178 16.97 -17.64 11.86
C ASN A 178 17.41 -16.17 11.77
N SER A 179 16.79 -15.33 12.60
CA SER A 179 17.11 -13.92 12.77
C SER A 179 18.57 -13.64 13.13
N GLU A 180 19.15 -14.40 14.06
CA GLU A 180 20.55 -14.24 14.47
C GLU A 180 21.51 -14.48 13.29
N GLN A 181 21.30 -15.56 12.54
CA GLN A 181 22.11 -15.88 11.36
C GLN A 181 21.87 -14.92 10.18
N LEU A 182 20.74 -14.22 10.17
CA LEU A 182 20.40 -13.17 9.21
C LEU A 182 20.71 -11.75 9.72
N ASN A 183 21.45 -11.62 10.83
CA ASN A 183 21.84 -10.35 11.44
C ASN A 183 20.65 -9.38 11.61
N GLY A 184 19.57 -9.86 12.23
CA GLY A 184 18.38 -9.05 12.49
C GLY A 184 17.45 -9.68 13.51
N THR A 185 16.18 -9.26 13.48
CA THR A 185 15.11 -9.77 14.34
C THR A 185 13.89 -10.12 13.51
N GLN A 186 13.13 -11.12 13.96
CA GLN A 186 11.90 -11.55 13.29
C GLN A 186 12.13 -11.87 11.80
N ARG A 187 13.16 -12.65 11.46
CA ARG A 187 13.48 -13.14 10.11
C ARG A 187 13.57 -14.65 10.10
N VAL A 188 13.19 -15.26 8.97
CA VAL A 188 13.42 -16.69 8.74
C VAL A 188 13.61 -17.00 7.27
N LEU A 189 14.64 -17.79 6.98
CA LEU A 189 14.88 -18.35 5.66
C LEU A 189 14.59 -19.85 5.67
N LEU A 190 13.71 -20.28 4.77
CA LEU A 190 13.26 -21.65 4.63
C LEU A 190 13.46 -22.12 3.18
N ASP A 191 13.83 -23.39 3.01
CA ASP A 191 13.89 -24.05 1.70
C ASP A 191 12.80 -25.12 1.60
N ASN A 192 12.51 -25.56 0.36
CA ASN A 192 11.55 -26.62 0.05
C ASN A 192 10.10 -26.28 0.45
N VAL A 193 9.76 -24.99 0.50
CA VAL A 193 8.36 -24.54 0.66
C VAL A 193 7.55 -24.86 -0.60
N LEU A 194 8.18 -24.81 -1.77
CA LEU A 194 7.68 -25.38 -3.03
C LEU A 194 8.56 -26.55 -3.46
N SER A 195 7.98 -27.51 -4.16
CA SER A 195 8.73 -28.48 -4.96
C SER A 195 9.11 -27.91 -6.33
N GLU A 196 10.09 -28.53 -6.98
CA GLU A 196 10.49 -28.22 -8.37
C GLU A 196 9.34 -28.33 -9.37
N GLU A 197 8.40 -29.26 -9.14
CA GLU A 197 7.19 -29.37 -9.96
C GLU A 197 6.26 -28.18 -9.74
N GLN A 198 6.04 -27.78 -8.49
CA GLN A 198 5.20 -26.62 -8.17
C GLN A 198 5.79 -25.32 -8.72
N CYS A 199 7.11 -25.15 -8.68
CA CYS A 199 7.79 -24.02 -9.32
C CYS A 199 7.52 -23.97 -10.82
N ARG A 200 7.68 -25.09 -11.54
CA ARG A 200 7.41 -25.18 -12.98
C ARG A 200 5.95 -24.88 -13.32
N GLU A 201 5.00 -25.40 -12.53
CA GLU A 201 3.57 -25.12 -12.70
C GLU A 201 3.25 -23.64 -12.48
N LEU A 202 3.78 -23.02 -11.43
CA LEU A 202 3.58 -21.59 -11.18
C LEU A 202 4.22 -20.72 -12.27
N HIS A 203 5.37 -21.11 -12.81
CA HIS A 203 5.99 -20.42 -13.96
C HIS A 203 5.14 -20.52 -15.24
N SER A 204 4.51 -21.67 -15.47
CA SER A 204 3.57 -21.86 -16.58
C SER A 204 2.35 -20.93 -16.42
N VAL A 205 1.79 -20.85 -15.21
CA VAL A 205 0.70 -19.92 -14.88
C VAL A 205 1.13 -18.47 -15.12
N ALA A 206 2.28 -18.06 -14.57
CA ALA A 206 2.85 -16.72 -14.72
C ALA A 206 2.90 -16.29 -16.19
N SER A 207 3.42 -17.16 -17.06
CA SER A 207 3.56 -16.91 -18.50
C SER A 207 2.23 -16.67 -19.22
N GLY A 208 1.11 -17.20 -18.68
CA GLY A 208 -0.22 -17.07 -19.27
C GLY A 208 -1.07 -15.91 -18.73
N ILE A 209 -0.77 -15.39 -17.54
CA ILE A 209 -1.67 -14.44 -16.83
C ILE A 209 -1.05 -13.08 -16.50
N MET A 210 0.27 -12.96 -16.56
CA MET A 210 0.96 -11.74 -16.12
C MET A 210 0.66 -10.55 -17.01
N LEU A 211 0.48 -9.39 -16.37
CA LEU A 211 0.31 -8.11 -17.04
C LEU A 211 1.51 -7.21 -16.74
N VAL A 212 1.98 -6.52 -17.78
CA VAL A 212 3.06 -5.54 -17.67
C VAL A 212 2.60 -4.37 -16.80
N GLY A 213 3.37 -4.06 -15.76
CA GLY A 213 3.08 -2.96 -14.84
C GLY A 213 1.83 -3.17 -13.97
N ASP A 214 1.42 -4.44 -13.75
CA ASP A 214 0.38 -4.80 -12.78
C ASP A 214 0.74 -4.24 -11.38
N GLY A 215 -0.22 -3.66 -10.67
CA GLY A 215 0.02 -2.89 -9.44
C GLY A 215 0.68 -1.52 -9.60
N TYR A 216 1.10 -1.11 -10.81
CA TYR A 216 1.82 0.15 -11.07
C TYR A 216 1.22 0.99 -12.21
N ARG A 217 -0.12 0.94 -12.38
CA ARG A 217 -0.85 1.69 -13.42
C ARG A 217 -0.30 1.44 -14.84
N GLY A 218 0.16 0.21 -15.10
CA GLY A 218 0.71 -0.20 -16.40
C GLY A 218 2.13 0.30 -16.70
N LYS A 219 2.83 0.93 -15.74
CA LYS A 219 4.24 1.30 -15.91
C LYS A 219 5.09 0.05 -16.09
N THR A 220 5.71 -0.09 -17.25
CA THR A 220 6.57 -1.24 -17.61
C THR A 220 7.80 -1.37 -16.69
N SER A 221 8.34 -0.25 -16.23
CA SER A 221 9.60 -0.17 -15.49
C SER A 221 9.45 0.76 -14.29
N PRO A 222 8.65 0.38 -13.27
CA PRO A 222 8.26 1.29 -12.20
C PRO A 222 9.37 1.62 -11.20
N HIS A 223 10.43 0.81 -11.14
CA HIS A 223 11.53 0.97 -10.18
C HIS A 223 12.88 1.30 -10.82
N THR A 224 13.16 0.73 -11.98
CA THR A 224 14.38 0.98 -12.76
C THR A 224 14.05 0.84 -14.24
N PRO A 225 14.57 1.72 -15.12
CA PRO A 225 14.32 1.65 -16.56
C PRO A 225 14.89 0.39 -17.21
N ASN A 226 15.81 -0.33 -16.54
CA ASN A 226 16.56 -1.45 -17.09
C ASN A 226 15.85 -2.80 -16.96
N GLU A 227 14.68 -2.84 -16.32
CA GLU A 227 13.95 -4.07 -16.06
C GLU A 227 12.47 -3.89 -16.42
N LYS A 228 11.88 -4.95 -16.98
CA LYS A 228 10.43 -5.05 -17.17
C LYS A 228 9.80 -5.70 -15.95
N PHE A 229 8.75 -5.07 -15.44
CA PHE A 229 7.93 -5.53 -14.33
C PHE A 229 6.62 -6.13 -14.83
N GLU A 230 6.31 -7.34 -14.37
CA GLU A 230 5.12 -8.09 -14.70
C GLU A 230 4.53 -8.72 -13.45
N GLY A 231 3.20 -8.81 -13.37
CA GLY A 231 2.57 -9.46 -12.24
C GLY A 231 1.12 -9.87 -12.43
N ALA A 232 0.60 -10.59 -11.44
CA ALA A 232 -0.78 -11.07 -11.39
C ALA A 232 -1.23 -11.38 -9.96
N THR A 233 -2.53 -11.18 -9.70
CA THR A 233 -3.18 -11.52 -8.43
C THR A 233 -3.77 -12.93 -8.44
N VAL A 234 -4.09 -13.46 -7.26
CA VAL A 234 -4.66 -14.80 -7.09
C VAL A 234 -6.04 -14.90 -7.74
N LEU A 235 -6.88 -13.89 -7.55
CA LEU A 235 -8.21 -13.84 -8.16
C LEU A 235 -8.12 -13.89 -9.68
N LYS A 236 -7.18 -13.14 -10.28
CA LYS A 236 -6.95 -13.13 -11.72
C LYS A 236 -6.53 -14.52 -12.23
N ALA A 237 -5.62 -15.19 -11.52
CA ALA A 237 -5.23 -16.56 -11.85
C ALA A 237 -6.43 -17.52 -11.84
N LEU A 238 -7.28 -17.46 -10.80
CA LEU A 238 -8.47 -18.30 -10.69
C LEU A 238 -9.50 -18.01 -11.79
N LYS A 239 -9.75 -16.74 -12.12
CA LYS A 239 -10.62 -16.34 -13.24
C LYS A 239 -10.11 -16.91 -14.56
N PHE A 240 -8.82 -16.77 -14.84
CA PHE A 240 -8.20 -17.31 -16.06
C PHE A 240 -8.22 -18.85 -16.08
N GLY A 241 -8.13 -19.49 -14.90
CA GLY A 241 -8.33 -20.91 -14.73
C GLY A 241 -9.74 -21.37 -15.09
N TYR A 242 -10.76 -20.62 -14.64
CA TYR A 242 -12.16 -20.89 -14.94
C TYR A 242 -12.50 -20.68 -16.42
N GLU A 243 -11.92 -19.65 -17.04
CA GLU A 243 -12.02 -19.38 -18.49
C GLU A 243 -11.24 -20.39 -19.36
N GLY A 244 -10.48 -21.31 -18.75
CA GLY A 244 -9.69 -22.32 -19.46
C GLY A 244 -8.43 -21.77 -20.15
N ARG A 245 -8.00 -20.55 -19.83
CA ARG A 245 -6.76 -19.95 -20.37
C ARG A 245 -5.50 -20.55 -19.76
N VAL A 246 -5.60 -20.98 -18.50
CA VAL A 246 -4.59 -21.77 -17.80
C VAL A 246 -5.26 -22.96 -17.12
N PRO A 247 -4.55 -24.06 -16.83
CA PRO A 247 -5.16 -25.17 -16.09
C PRO A 247 -5.65 -24.70 -14.72
N LEU A 248 -6.92 -24.96 -14.40
CA LEU A 248 -7.54 -24.54 -13.14
C LEU A 248 -6.79 -25.09 -11.91
N LYS A 249 -6.24 -26.31 -12.01
CA LYS A 249 -5.40 -26.90 -10.94
C LYS A 249 -4.13 -26.07 -10.69
N SER A 250 -3.48 -25.57 -11.73
CA SER A 250 -2.28 -24.74 -11.62
C SER A 250 -2.63 -23.33 -11.12
N ALA A 251 -3.79 -22.78 -11.51
CA ALA A 251 -4.31 -21.53 -10.93
C ALA A 251 -4.60 -21.68 -9.42
N ARG A 252 -5.23 -22.79 -9.02
CA ARG A 252 -5.48 -23.12 -7.61
C ARG A 252 -4.18 -23.31 -6.82
N LEU A 253 -3.13 -23.86 -7.44
CA LEU A 253 -1.83 -23.99 -6.79
C LEU A 253 -1.30 -22.63 -6.29
N PHE A 254 -1.51 -21.53 -7.03
CA PHE A 254 -1.11 -20.19 -6.58
C PHE A 254 -1.87 -19.75 -5.32
N TYR A 255 -3.16 -20.08 -5.21
CA TYR A 255 -3.92 -19.88 -3.99
C TYR A 255 -3.36 -20.75 -2.84
N ASP A 256 -3.22 -22.06 -3.05
CA ASP A 256 -2.85 -23.02 -2.00
C ASP A 256 -1.45 -22.75 -1.41
N ILE A 257 -0.48 -22.36 -2.24
CA ILE A 257 0.89 -22.05 -1.78
C ILE A 257 0.95 -20.74 -0.99
N SER A 258 0.07 -19.77 -1.29
CA SER A 258 -0.02 -18.54 -0.49
C SER A 258 -0.63 -18.80 0.89
N GLU A 259 -1.63 -19.69 1.01
CA GLU A 259 -2.13 -20.19 2.31
C GLU A 259 -1.06 -20.97 3.08
N LYS A 260 -0.31 -21.84 2.38
CA LYS A 260 0.79 -22.59 2.97
C LYS A 260 1.82 -21.64 3.58
N ALA A 261 2.22 -20.61 2.84
CA ALA A 261 3.14 -19.58 3.32
C ALA A 261 2.59 -18.87 4.56
N ARG A 262 1.33 -18.42 4.56
CA ARG A 262 0.69 -17.78 5.73
C ARG A 262 0.77 -18.64 6.99
N LYS A 263 0.40 -19.92 6.90
CA LYS A 263 0.45 -20.86 8.03
C LYS A 263 1.88 -21.06 8.56
N ILE A 264 2.88 -21.05 7.69
CA ILE A 264 4.28 -21.10 8.09
C ILE A 264 4.67 -19.85 8.89
N VAL A 265 4.27 -18.66 8.41
CA VAL A 265 4.55 -17.38 9.10
C VAL A 265 3.88 -17.33 10.48
N GLU A 266 2.60 -17.70 10.56
CA GLU A 266 1.87 -17.80 11.83
C GLU A 266 2.55 -18.71 12.84
N SER A 267 2.96 -19.90 12.38
CA SER A 267 3.57 -20.91 13.23
C SER A 267 4.96 -20.47 13.69
N TYR A 268 5.83 -20.05 12.77
CA TYR A 268 7.22 -19.72 13.09
C TYR A 268 7.33 -18.50 14.01
N PHE A 269 6.54 -17.45 13.77
CA PHE A 269 6.52 -16.25 14.64
C PHE A 269 5.55 -16.37 15.82
N MET A 270 5.02 -17.58 16.08
CA MET A 270 4.20 -17.90 17.26
C MET A 270 3.06 -16.90 17.49
N LEU A 271 2.36 -16.56 16.40
CA LEU A 271 1.29 -15.57 16.41
C LEU A 271 0.07 -16.15 17.13
N ASN A 272 -0.48 -15.38 18.07
CA ASN A 272 -1.67 -15.78 18.84
C ASN A 272 -2.98 -15.51 18.09
N SER A 273 -2.91 -14.88 16.92
CA SER A 273 -4.06 -14.46 16.11
C SER A 273 -3.87 -14.88 14.67
N THR A 274 -4.99 -15.05 13.97
CA THR A 274 -4.98 -15.27 12.53
C THR A 274 -4.34 -14.08 11.83
N LEU A 275 -3.37 -14.39 10.99
CA LEU A 275 -2.74 -13.49 10.07
C LEU A 275 -3.62 -13.43 8.81
N TYR A 276 -3.88 -12.25 8.29
CA TYR A 276 -4.67 -12.06 7.07
C TYR A 276 -3.82 -11.49 5.95
N PHE A 277 -4.16 -11.79 4.68
CA PHE A 277 -3.50 -11.15 3.54
C PHE A 277 -3.95 -9.71 3.45
N SER A 278 -2.98 -8.81 3.37
CA SER A 278 -3.21 -7.42 2.96
C SER A 278 -2.99 -7.23 1.46
N TYR A 279 -2.12 -8.05 0.86
CA TYR A 279 -1.93 -8.12 -0.60
C TYR A 279 -1.16 -9.39 -0.99
N THR A 280 -1.51 -9.99 -2.12
CA THR A 280 -0.83 -11.17 -2.69
C THR A 280 -0.48 -10.94 -4.15
N HIS A 281 0.81 -10.99 -4.49
CA HIS A 281 1.26 -10.67 -5.84
C HIS A 281 2.28 -11.68 -6.36
N MET A 282 1.93 -12.38 -7.44
CA MET A 282 2.93 -13.09 -8.24
C MET A 282 3.63 -12.06 -9.12
N VAL A 283 4.93 -11.91 -8.97
CA VAL A 283 5.72 -10.86 -9.61
C VAL A 283 6.94 -11.45 -10.32
N CYS A 284 7.18 -11.00 -11.54
CA CYS A 284 8.38 -11.28 -12.30
C CYS A 284 9.09 -9.99 -12.72
N ARG A 285 10.42 -10.01 -12.64
CA ARG A 285 11.29 -8.94 -13.14
C ARG A 285 12.25 -9.49 -14.18
N THR A 286 12.22 -8.89 -15.36
CA THR A 286 13.01 -9.35 -16.51
C THR A 286 14.06 -8.32 -16.88
N ALA A 287 15.32 -8.74 -16.96
CA ALA A 287 16.40 -7.88 -17.43
C ALA A 287 16.19 -7.49 -18.91
N LEU A 288 16.22 -6.20 -19.23
CA LEU A 288 16.12 -5.73 -20.61
C LEU A 288 17.48 -5.85 -21.32
N SER A 289 17.48 -6.42 -22.52
CA SER A 289 18.68 -6.62 -23.31
C SER A 289 19.36 -5.30 -23.68
N GLY A 290 20.70 -5.24 -23.57
CA GLY A 290 21.49 -4.06 -23.91
C GLY A 290 21.50 -2.94 -22.86
N GLN A 291 20.84 -3.13 -21.71
CA GLN A 291 20.75 -2.13 -20.63
C GLN A 291 21.42 -2.57 -19.32
N GLN A 292 22.26 -3.61 -19.35
CA GLN A 292 22.75 -4.29 -18.14
C GLN A 292 24.23 -4.02 -17.82
N ASP A 293 24.95 -3.30 -18.68
CA ASP A 293 26.39 -3.09 -18.51
C ASP A 293 26.69 -2.21 -17.29
N ARG A 294 27.48 -2.76 -16.35
CA ARG A 294 28.00 -2.07 -15.15
C ARG A 294 26.94 -1.41 -14.27
N ARG A 295 25.76 -2.03 -14.17
CA ARG A 295 24.68 -1.55 -13.29
C ARG A 295 25.08 -1.60 -11.81
N THR A 296 24.82 -0.50 -11.11
CA THR A 296 25.00 -0.37 -9.65
C THR A 296 23.69 0.02 -8.96
N ASP A 297 22.60 0.18 -9.71
CA ASP A 297 21.27 0.44 -9.18
C ASP A 297 20.65 -0.82 -8.57
N LEU A 298 19.58 -0.64 -7.82
CA LEU A 298 18.78 -1.73 -7.27
C LEU A 298 17.60 -2.02 -8.19
N SER A 299 17.25 -3.30 -8.32
CA SER A 299 15.99 -3.71 -8.95
C SER A 299 14.81 -3.17 -8.14
N HIS A 300 14.87 -3.32 -6.82
CA HIS A 300 13.92 -2.72 -5.89
C HIS A 300 14.68 -1.87 -4.87
N PRO A 301 14.39 -0.57 -4.75
CA PRO A 301 15.02 0.30 -3.74
C PRO A 301 14.88 -0.26 -2.32
N ILE A 302 15.80 0.13 -1.44
CA ILE A 302 15.69 -0.18 -0.02
C ILE A 302 14.47 0.53 0.55
N HIS A 303 13.63 -0.22 1.27
CA HIS A 303 12.40 0.26 1.89
C HIS A 303 12.03 -0.61 3.10
N ALA A 304 11.03 -0.17 3.85
CA ALA A 304 10.30 -0.99 4.82
C ALA A 304 8.83 -1.07 4.36
N ASP A 305 8.17 -2.20 4.63
CA ASP A 305 6.85 -2.48 4.06
C ASP A 305 5.71 -1.73 4.74
N ASN A 306 5.88 -1.32 6.01
CA ASN A 306 4.82 -0.67 6.79
C ASN A 306 5.13 0.77 7.24
N CYS A 307 6.22 1.36 6.75
CA CYS A 307 6.58 2.73 7.13
C CYS A 307 7.40 3.42 6.04
N LEU A 308 7.47 4.74 6.14
CA LEU A 308 8.36 5.56 5.34
C LEU A 308 9.73 5.55 6.02
N LEU A 309 10.67 4.83 5.42
CA LEU A 309 12.05 4.75 5.90
C LEU A 309 12.76 6.07 5.62
N ASP A 310 13.32 6.68 6.67
CA ASP A 310 14.20 7.84 6.62
C ASP A 310 15.61 7.43 7.07
N PRO A 311 16.52 7.15 6.11
CA PRO A 311 17.87 6.71 6.44
C PRO A 311 18.77 7.78 7.05
N GLU A 312 18.44 9.07 6.88
CA GLU A 312 19.24 10.17 7.44
C GLU A 312 18.91 10.38 8.92
N ALA A 313 17.63 10.26 9.28
CA ALA A 313 17.16 10.34 10.65
C ALA A 313 17.27 9.00 11.41
N ASN A 314 17.52 7.88 10.72
CA ASN A 314 17.32 6.53 11.25
C ASN A 314 15.91 6.34 11.83
N GLU A 315 14.91 6.85 11.12
CA GLU A 315 13.50 6.78 11.53
C GLU A 315 12.64 6.02 10.52
N CYS A 316 11.52 5.50 11.00
CA CYS A 316 10.57 4.71 10.23
C CYS A 316 9.16 5.20 10.59
N TRP A 317 8.63 6.08 9.75
CA TRP A 317 7.40 6.81 10.02
C TRP A 317 6.18 6.00 9.58
N LYS A 318 5.36 5.57 10.53
CA LYS A 318 4.12 4.83 10.27
C LYS A 318 2.97 5.78 9.96
N GLU A 319 2.93 6.24 8.71
CA GLU A 319 1.89 7.14 8.21
C GLU A 319 1.70 7.00 6.69
N PRO A 320 0.56 7.46 6.13
CA PRO A 320 0.36 7.48 4.68
C PRO A 320 1.49 8.22 3.95
N PRO A 321 1.91 7.74 2.76
CA PRO A 321 1.32 6.67 1.97
C PRO A 321 1.82 5.25 2.32
N ALA A 322 2.52 5.04 3.44
CA ALA A 322 2.95 3.69 3.82
C ALA A 322 1.75 2.83 4.24
N TYR A 323 1.85 1.52 3.98
CA TYR A 323 0.87 0.54 4.40
C TYR A 323 1.09 0.17 5.88
N THR A 324 0.75 1.09 6.79
CA THR A 324 1.07 1.01 8.23
C THR A 324 0.50 -0.20 8.95
N PHE A 325 -0.50 -0.84 8.35
CA PHE A 325 -1.17 -2.05 8.83
C PHE A 325 -0.45 -3.35 8.48
N ARG A 326 0.62 -3.33 7.68
CA ARG A 326 1.40 -4.55 7.40
C ARG A 326 2.23 -4.95 8.62
N ASP A 327 2.01 -6.15 9.14
CA ASP A 327 2.74 -6.70 10.28
C ASP A 327 3.88 -7.62 9.83
N TYR A 328 3.64 -8.48 8.81
CA TYR A 328 4.60 -9.47 8.32
C TYR A 328 4.61 -9.55 6.79
N SER A 329 5.73 -9.95 6.23
CA SER A 329 5.92 -10.10 4.80
C SER A 329 6.66 -11.39 4.48
N ALA A 330 6.37 -11.97 3.32
CA ALA A 330 7.08 -13.14 2.83
C ALA A 330 7.29 -13.06 1.31
N LEU A 331 8.43 -13.57 0.86
CA LEU A 331 8.77 -13.75 -0.55
C LEU A 331 9.09 -15.22 -0.78
N LEU A 332 8.28 -15.87 -1.60
CA LEU A 332 8.44 -17.26 -2.01
C LEU A 332 8.95 -17.33 -3.44
N TYR A 333 10.18 -17.80 -3.63
CA TYR A 333 10.87 -17.79 -4.91
C TYR A 333 10.49 -18.98 -5.79
N MET A 334 10.32 -18.70 -7.08
CA MET A 334 9.87 -19.68 -8.06
C MET A 334 11.01 -20.25 -8.92
N ASN A 335 12.15 -19.55 -9.01
CA ASN A 335 13.27 -19.97 -9.84
C ASN A 335 14.64 -19.41 -9.39
N ASP A 336 15.70 -19.89 -10.04
CA ASP A 336 17.10 -19.48 -9.94
C ASP A 336 17.83 -19.34 -11.29
N ASP A 337 17.14 -19.46 -12.43
CA ASP A 337 17.71 -19.36 -13.79
C ASP A 337 17.91 -17.90 -14.25
N PHE A 338 18.51 -17.08 -13.39
CA PHE A 338 18.82 -15.66 -13.66
C PHE A 338 20.13 -15.23 -12.98
N GLU A 339 20.67 -14.08 -13.38
CA GLU A 339 21.89 -13.48 -12.79
C GLU A 339 21.55 -12.19 -12.01
N GLY A 340 22.21 -11.98 -10.88
CA GLY A 340 21.91 -10.90 -9.93
C GLY A 340 20.65 -11.16 -9.11
N GLY A 341 19.88 -10.11 -8.80
CA GLY A 341 18.56 -10.24 -8.18
C GLY A 341 18.56 -10.74 -6.73
N GLU A 342 19.69 -10.69 -6.02
CA GLU A 342 19.74 -11.05 -4.61
C GLU A 342 18.84 -10.15 -3.77
N PHE A 343 18.08 -10.75 -2.86
CA PHE A 343 17.36 -10.02 -1.84
C PHE A 343 18.33 -9.64 -0.73
N ILE A 344 18.29 -8.40 -0.26
CA ILE A 344 19.18 -7.90 0.78
C ILE A 344 18.39 -7.27 1.91
N PHE A 345 18.80 -7.54 3.13
CA PHE A 345 18.44 -6.73 4.29
C PHE A 345 19.53 -5.68 4.54
N THR A 346 19.13 -4.53 5.06
CA THR A 346 20.05 -3.48 5.49
C THR A 346 19.74 -3.05 6.92
N GLU A 347 20.65 -2.28 7.50
CA GLU A 347 20.34 -1.43 8.64
C GLU A 347 19.37 -0.29 8.22
N MET A 348 18.89 0.50 9.19
CA MET A 348 18.03 1.67 8.93
C MET A 348 18.71 2.74 8.07
N ASP A 349 20.04 2.74 7.98
CA ASP A 349 20.82 3.63 7.13
C ASP A 349 20.68 3.36 5.61
N ALA A 350 19.94 2.31 5.24
CA ALA A 350 19.69 1.84 3.88
C ALA A 350 20.97 1.58 3.04
N LYS A 351 22.12 1.39 3.70
CA LYS A 351 23.45 1.26 3.07
C LYS A 351 24.16 0.02 3.57
N THR A 352 24.13 -0.22 4.87
CA THR A 352 24.86 -1.32 5.50
C THR A 352 24.08 -2.62 5.32
N VAL A 353 24.51 -3.46 4.38
CA VAL A 353 23.88 -4.76 4.11
C VAL A 353 24.17 -5.72 5.27
N THR A 354 23.10 -6.23 5.89
CA THR A 354 23.18 -7.15 7.04
C THR A 354 23.07 -8.62 6.62
N ALA A 355 22.31 -8.89 5.55
CA ALA A 355 22.19 -10.21 4.96
C ALA A 355 21.89 -10.13 3.46
N SER A 356 22.33 -11.14 2.71
CA SER A 356 22.12 -11.27 1.27
C SER A 356 21.65 -12.69 0.94
N ILE A 357 20.46 -12.80 0.38
CA ILE A 357 19.79 -14.06 0.09
C ILE A 357 19.72 -14.24 -1.42
N LYS A 358 20.37 -15.31 -1.91
CA LYS A 358 20.22 -15.75 -3.29
C LYS A 358 18.88 -16.49 -3.44
N PRO A 359 17.98 -16.03 -4.33
CA PRO A 359 16.74 -16.74 -4.63
C PRO A 359 17.00 -18.10 -5.26
N LYS A 360 16.09 -19.04 -5.02
CA LYS A 360 16.00 -20.33 -5.72
C LYS A 360 14.60 -20.92 -5.61
N CYS A 361 14.25 -21.85 -6.48
CA CYS A 361 12.95 -22.51 -6.41
C CYS A 361 12.66 -23.03 -4.98
N GLY A 362 11.48 -22.70 -4.48
CA GLY A 362 10.97 -23.19 -3.18
C GLY A 362 11.63 -22.57 -1.96
N ARG A 363 12.55 -21.62 -2.12
CA ARG A 363 13.08 -20.82 -1.01
C ARG A 363 12.09 -19.72 -0.63
N MET A 364 11.83 -19.58 0.66
CA MET A 364 11.00 -18.53 1.22
C MET A 364 11.78 -17.73 2.26
N ILE A 365 11.75 -16.40 2.14
CA ILE A 365 12.17 -15.48 3.20
C ILE A 365 10.90 -14.87 3.80
N SER A 366 10.79 -14.86 5.13
CA SER A 366 9.70 -14.20 5.83
C SER A 366 10.24 -13.35 6.98
N PHE A 367 9.62 -12.19 7.19
CA PHE A 367 10.09 -11.21 8.16
C PHE A 367 8.96 -10.27 8.63
N SER A 368 9.15 -9.58 9.77
CA SER A 368 8.23 -8.51 10.18
C SER A 368 8.43 -7.25 9.33
N SER A 369 7.35 -6.54 8.99
CA SER A 369 7.32 -5.52 7.93
C SER A 369 7.87 -4.14 8.32
N GLY A 370 8.36 -3.99 9.55
CA GLY A 370 8.75 -2.70 10.12
C GLY A 370 10.16 -2.22 9.78
N GLY A 371 10.52 -1.11 10.43
CA GLY A 371 11.84 -0.48 10.29
C GLY A 371 13.00 -1.31 10.84
N GLU A 372 12.73 -2.41 11.53
CA GLU A 372 13.71 -3.43 11.92
C GLU A 372 14.19 -4.30 10.75
N ASN A 373 13.43 -4.33 9.64
CA ASN A 373 13.76 -5.11 8.46
C ASN A 373 13.75 -4.29 7.15
N PRO A 374 14.52 -3.18 7.04
CA PRO A 374 14.74 -2.51 5.76
C PRO A 374 15.37 -3.48 4.76
N HIS A 375 14.86 -3.49 3.53
CA HIS A 375 15.27 -4.46 2.53
C HIS A 375 15.08 -3.96 1.11
N GLY A 376 15.74 -4.62 0.17
CA GLY A 376 15.58 -4.38 -1.27
C GLY A 376 16.13 -5.52 -2.10
N VAL A 377 16.25 -5.29 -3.41
CA VAL A 377 16.65 -6.32 -4.37
C VAL A 377 17.73 -5.75 -5.28
N LYS A 378 18.88 -6.44 -5.37
CA LYS A 378 19.94 -6.09 -6.32
C LYS A 378 19.46 -6.19 -7.76
N ALA A 379 20.11 -5.48 -8.68
CA ALA A 379 19.80 -5.51 -10.10
C ALA A 379 19.72 -6.96 -10.63
N VAL A 380 18.67 -7.26 -11.40
CA VAL A 380 18.62 -8.47 -12.23
C VAL A 380 19.35 -8.16 -13.53
N THR A 381 20.47 -8.82 -13.79
CA THR A 381 21.35 -8.51 -14.94
C THR A 381 21.10 -9.42 -16.13
N LYS A 382 20.43 -10.56 -15.94
CA LYS A 382 20.08 -11.49 -17.01
C LYS A 382 18.95 -12.40 -16.57
N GLY A 383 18.09 -12.79 -17.51
CA GLY A 383 16.98 -13.70 -17.24
C GLY A 383 15.80 -13.00 -16.59
N GLN A 384 14.93 -13.80 -15.97
CA GLN A 384 13.71 -13.35 -15.32
C GLN A 384 13.67 -13.89 -13.89
N ARG A 385 13.51 -13.02 -12.90
CA ARG A 385 13.36 -13.38 -11.49
C ARG A 385 11.89 -13.36 -11.11
N CYS A 386 11.34 -14.50 -10.68
CA CYS A 386 9.93 -14.61 -10.27
C CYS A 386 9.76 -15.01 -8.81
N ALA A 387 8.78 -14.40 -8.15
CA ALA A 387 8.44 -14.69 -6.77
C ALA A 387 6.94 -14.45 -6.52
N VAL A 388 6.43 -15.09 -5.48
CA VAL A 388 5.15 -14.75 -4.86
C VAL A 388 5.46 -13.87 -3.65
N ALA A 389 5.11 -12.59 -3.76
CA ALA A 389 5.20 -11.61 -2.69
C ALA A 389 3.89 -11.59 -1.90
N LEU A 390 4.01 -11.67 -0.58
CA LEU A 390 2.91 -11.84 0.36
C LEU A 390 3.07 -10.81 1.45
N TRP A 391 2.05 -9.98 1.65
CA TRP A 391 2.01 -9.03 2.75
C TRP A 391 0.84 -9.33 3.65
N PHE A 392 1.09 -9.31 4.95
CA PHE A 392 0.14 -9.74 5.95
C PHE A 392 -0.16 -8.68 7.00
N THR A 393 -1.39 -8.72 7.53
CA THR A 393 -1.89 -7.86 8.61
C THR A 393 -2.52 -8.73 9.70
N LEU A 394 -2.38 -8.31 10.96
CA LEU A 394 -3.11 -8.87 12.10
C LEU A 394 -4.48 -8.22 12.28
N ASP A 395 -4.73 -7.09 11.60
CA ASP A 395 -5.99 -6.38 11.62
C ASP A 395 -6.89 -6.84 10.46
N PRO A 396 -8.04 -7.49 10.75
CA PRO A 396 -8.96 -7.98 9.74
C PRO A 396 -9.64 -6.87 8.91
N LEU A 397 -9.54 -5.60 9.31
CA LEU A 397 -10.07 -4.48 8.52
C LEU A 397 -9.25 -4.22 7.26
N TYR A 398 -7.97 -4.58 7.24
CA TYR A 398 -7.06 -4.36 6.12
C TYR A 398 -6.86 -5.61 5.26
N ARG A 399 -7.88 -6.46 5.20
CA ARG A 399 -7.88 -7.66 4.36
C ARG A 399 -7.96 -7.30 2.88
N GLU A 400 -7.16 -7.99 2.08
CA GLU A 400 -7.18 -7.89 0.62
C GLU A 400 -8.57 -8.27 0.07
N LEU A 401 -9.29 -7.32 -0.52
CA LEU A 401 -10.63 -7.58 -1.04
C LEU A 401 -10.63 -8.64 -2.17
N GLU A 402 -9.62 -8.61 -3.04
CA GLU A 402 -9.46 -9.64 -4.08
C GLU A 402 -9.23 -11.03 -3.50
N ARG A 403 -8.62 -11.12 -2.30
CA ARG A 403 -8.44 -12.40 -1.61
C ARG A 403 -9.76 -12.96 -1.14
N ILE A 404 -10.64 -12.12 -0.57
CA ILE A 404 -11.99 -12.53 -0.15
C ILE A 404 -12.77 -13.09 -1.35
N GLN A 405 -12.69 -12.43 -2.50
CA GLN A 405 -13.31 -12.92 -3.73
C GLN A 405 -12.68 -14.23 -4.23
N ALA A 406 -11.36 -14.38 -4.08
CA ALA A 406 -10.69 -15.64 -4.41
C ALA A 406 -11.13 -16.79 -3.48
N ASP A 407 -11.32 -16.51 -2.19
CA ASP A 407 -11.82 -17.48 -1.20
C ASP A 407 -13.23 -17.98 -1.60
N GLU A 408 -14.11 -17.09 -2.06
CA GLU A 408 -15.44 -17.44 -2.59
C GLU A 408 -15.35 -18.37 -3.81
N VAL A 409 -14.46 -18.05 -4.76
CA VAL A 409 -14.22 -18.90 -5.94
C VAL A 409 -13.73 -20.28 -5.52
N ILE A 410 -12.79 -20.37 -4.58
CA ILE A 410 -12.30 -21.66 -4.06
C ILE A 410 -13.42 -22.45 -3.38
N ALA A 411 -14.25 -21.79 -2.56
CA ALA A 411 -15.37 -22.44 -1.89
C ALA A 411 -16.36 -23.05 -2.89
N ILE A 412 -16.67 -22.35 -3.99
CA ILE A 412 -17.51 -22.88 -5.08
C ILE A 412 -16.84 -24.09 -5.74
N LEU A 413 -15.55 -24.00 -6.06
CA LEU A 413 -14.80 -25.10 -6.68
C LEU A 413 -14.77 -26.36 -5.81
N ASP A 414 -14.67 -26.19 -4.49
CA ASP A 414 -14.68 -27.29 -3.53
C ASP A 414 -16.06 -27.95 -3.44
N GLN A 415 -17.14 -27.17 -3.47
CA GLN A 415 -18.51 -27.70 -3.52
C GLN A 415 -18.78 -28.48 -4.81
N GLU A 416 -18.33 -27.98 -5.97
CA GLU A 416 -18.48 -28.68 -7.25
C GLU A 416 -17.71 -30.01 -7.30
N GLN A 417 -16.53 -30.08 -6.67
CA GLN A 417 -15.77 -31.33 -6.57
C GLN A 417 -16.45 -32.35 -5.64
N GLN A 418 -17.04 -31.89 -4.54
CA GLN A 418 -17.80 -32.75 -3.63
C GLN A 418 -19.08 -33.28 -4.30
N GLY A 419 -19.83 -32.45 -5.01
CA GLY A 419 -21.04 -32.86 -5.74
C GLY A 419 -20.79 -33.85 -6.87
N LYS A 420 -19.60 -33.85 -7.50
CA LYS A 420 -19.19 -34.87 -8.49
C LYS A 420 -18.85 -36.22 -7.87
N HIS A 421 -18.49 -36.27 -6.58
CA HIS A 421 -18.19 -37.51 -5.87
C HIS A 421 -19.44 -38.18 -5.24
N GLU A 422 -20.59 -37.51 -5.21
CA GLU A 422 -21.84 -38.02 -4.62
C GLU A 422 -22.83 -38.67 -5.62
N LEU A 423 -22.44 -38.91 -6.87
CA LEU A 423 -23.25 -39.72 -7.81
C LEU A 423 -22.75 -41.16 -7.88
N PRO A 424 -23.29 -42.11 -7.08
CA PRO A 424 -23.15 -43.52 -7.40
C PRO A 424 -24.02 -43.78 -8.63
N ILE A 425 -23.43 -43.77 -9.82
CA ILE A 425 -24.07 -44.32 -11.01
C ILE A 425 -24.28 -45.81 -10.72
N ASN A 426 -25.52 -46.19 -10.41
CA ASN A 426 -25.92 -47.58 -10.25
C ASN A 426 -25.91 -48.21 -11.65
N PRO A 427 -25.04 -49.20 -11.94
CA PRO A 427 -24.93 -49.78 -13.28
C PRO A 427 -26.08 -50.75 -13.62
N LYS A 428 -27.29 -50.50 -13.08
CA LYS A 428 -28.51 -51.27 -13.35
C LYS A 428 -29.61 -50.48 -14.06
N ASP A 429 -29.39 -49.21 -14.37
CA ASP A 429 -30.34 -48.39 -15.14
C ASP A 429 -30.03 -48.33 -16.65
N GLU A 430 -29.14 -49.19 -17.14
CA GLU A 430 -29.11 -49.57 -18.56
C GLU A 430 -29.74 -50.96 -18.73
N LEU A 431 -31.06 -50.99 -18.94
CA LEU A 431 -31.79 -51.98 -19.76
C LEU A 431 -33.26 -51.59 -19.96
#